data_AF-A0AAN7GVG9-F1
#
_entry.id   AF-A0AAN7GVG9-F1
#
_cell.length_a   1.000
_cell.length_b   1.000
_cell.length_c   1.000
_cell.angle_alpha   90.00
_cell.angle_beta   90.00
_cell.angle_gamma   90.00
#
_symmetry.space_group_name_H-M   'P 1'
#
loop_
_entity.id
_entity.type
_entity.pdbx_description
1 polymer ?
#
loop_
_entity_poly.entity_id
_entity_poly.type
_entity_poly.pdbx_seq_one_letter_code
_entity_poly.pdbx_strand_id
1 'polypeptide(L)'
;MDPLPRLLLAVFIVLAASVSGTGGNALVSGSVFCDHCRDGKISMFDYPLGGIRVALSCTDRDGRATMSKEMTTNLLGWYTVMFEGTPDLTGCQVQVLAGQVGGCSAAPGPGRSLNLSTQFWDFSTYFVESLFSSPDKLPSFCQQSSPNPSPPVTPLPPPVKFPPVLPPPNPPAFHFLEASACPYSIWMKPEYKCHWKLVNPDMKVALVFGLAAARKYGTDMTLSQALQGRGEAFRTLLREATAALLNSYDSIQFPYHAGRVFLEMNLALAGSERQVLHTALRFMRANFGNGRGVRCKLIACK
;
A
#
# COMPACT_ATOMS: atom_id res chain seq x y z
N MET A 1 19.35 40.51 45.85
CA MET A 1 18.95 39.55 44.78
C MET A 1 17.44 39.60 44.71
N ASP A 2 16.91 40.21 43.65
CA ASP A 2 15.49 40.55 43.58
C ASP A 2 14.62 39.28 43.54
N PRO A 3 13.44 39.29 44.20
CA PRO A 3 12.53 38.14 44.20
C PRO A 3 11.74 38.01 42.89
N LEU A 4 11.65 39.09 42.11
CA LEU A 4 10.87 39.17 40.87
C LEU A 4 11.38 38.27 39.74
N PRO A 5 12.70 38.17 39.46
CA PRO A 5 13.24 37.26 38.45
C PRO A 5 13.04 35.78 38.81
N ARG A 6 13.10 35.44 40.11
CA ARG A 6 12.89 34.06 40.59
C ARG A 6 11.43 33.64 40.48
N LEU A 7 10.50 34.55 40.79
CA LEU A 7 9.07 34.32 40.64
C LEU A 7 8.69 34.18 39.15
N LEU A 8 9.23 35.04 38.29
CA LEU A 8 9.02 34.95 36.84
C LEU A 8 9.57 33.64 36.26
N LEU A 9 10.77 33.21 36.69
CA LEU A 9 11.36 31.94 36.26
C LEU A 9 10.51 30.74 36.73
N ALA A 10 10.03 30.75 37.97
CA ALA A 10 9.18 29.70 38.50
C ALA A 10 7.83 29.62 37.76
N VAL A 11 7.21 30.77 37.47
CA VAL A 11 5.98 30.85 36.68
C VAL A 11 6.21 30.36 35.25
N PHE A 12 7.35 30.68 34.64
CA PHE A 12 7.72 30.18 33.30
C PHE A 12 7.92 28.67 33.28
N ILE A 13 8.56 28.10 34.32
CA ILE A 13 8.77 26.64 34.44
C ILE A 13 7.44 25.91 34.67
N VAL A 14 6.53 26.48 35.48
CA VAL A 14 5.19 25.89 35.71
C VAL A 14 4.32 26.01 34.45
N LEU A 15 4.37 27.13 33.71
CA LEU A 15 3.70 27.29 32.42
C LEU A 15 4.27 26.33 31.36
N ALA A 16 5.60 26.15 31.31
CA ALA A 16 6.25 25.18 30.42
C ALA A 16 5.92 23.72 30.79
N ALA A 17 5.79 23.41 32.09
CA ALA A 17 5.36 22.08 32.56
C ALA A 17 3.85 21.82 32.32
N SER A 18 3.05 22.87 32.16
CA SER A 18 1.62 22.78 31.82
C SER A 18 1.33 22.67 30.32
N VAL A 19 2.36 22.59 29.47
CA VAL A 19 2.18 22.14 28.07
C VAL A 19 1.98 20.62 28.10
N SER A 20 0.79 20.20 28.54
CA SER A 20 0.32 18.84 28.42
C SER A 20 0.25 18.45 26.93
N GLY A 21 1.05 17.44 26.54
CA GLY A 21 0.86 16.64 25.34
C GLY A 21 1.21 17.33 24.01
N THR A 22 2.50 17.51 23.73
CA THR A 22 2.94 17.78 22.35
C THR A 22 2.69 16.57 21.46
N GLY A 23 1.62 16.61 20.69
CA GLY A 23 1.69 16.59 19.22
C GLY A 23 2.21 15.35 18.49
N GLY A 24 2.38 14.20 19.15
CA GLY A 24 2.78 12.98 18.47
C GLY A 24 1.66 12.38 17.61
N ASN A 25 1.97 11.62 16.56
CA ASN A 25 1.00 10.77 15.86
C ASN A 25 1.54 9.34 15.69
N ALA A 26 0.67 8.34 15.79
CA ALA A 26 1.02 6.96 15.46
C ALA A 26 0.26 6.49 14.21
N LEU A 27 0.99 5.94 13.24
CA LEU A 27 0.41 5.33 12.05
C LEU A 27 0.58 3.81 12.12
N VAL A 28 -0.53 3.08 11.96
CA VAL A 28 -0.52 1.62 11.80
C VAL A 28 -0.99 1.28 10.39
N SER A 29 -0.19 0.50 9.67
CA SER A 29 -0.50 0.10 8.30
C SER A 29 -0.29 -1.40 8.09
N GLY A 30 -1.13 -2.01 7.27
CA GLY A 30 -1.00 -3.41 6.88
C GLY A 30 -1.83 -3.73 5.65
N SER A 31 -1.83 -5.00 5.27
CA SER A 31 -2.56 -5.49 4.10
C SER A 31 -3.31 -6.80 4.38
N VAL A 32 -4.34 -7.06 3.59
CA VAL A 32 -5.12 -8.30 3.62
C VAL A 32 -5.08 -8.92 2.22
N PHE A 33 -4.70 -10.20 2.15
CA PHE A 33 -4.67 -10.98 0.94
C PHE A 33 -5.61 -12.18 1.03
N CYS A 34 -6.17 -12.58 -0.11
CA CYS A 34 -6.67 -13.93 -0.24
C CYS A 34 -5.50 -14.85 -0.52
N ASP A 35 -5.19 -15.70 0.44
CA ASP A 35 -4.29 -16.84 0.32
C ASP A 35 -5.08 -17.99 -0.32
N HIS A 36 -4.92 -18.10 -1.63
CA HIS A 36 -5.70 -18.99 -2.46
C HIS A 36 -5.30 -20.47 -2.26
N CYS A 37 -4.04 -20.71 -1.85
CA CYS A 37 -3.50 -22.05 -1.60
C CYS A 37 -3.36 -22.41 -0.11
N ARG A 38 -3.72 -21.52 0.81
CA ARG A 38 -3.63 -21.70 2.27
C ARG A 38 -2.21 -22.02 2.74
N ASP A 39 -1.20 -21.44 2.12
CA ASP A 39 0.21 -21.68 2.47
C ASP A 39 0.82 -20.61 3.40
N GLY A 40 0.03 -19.57 3.73
CA GLY A 40 0.41 -18.48 4.61
C GLY A 40 1.43 -17.52 4.00
N LYS A 41 1.62 -17.56 2.68
CA LYS A 41 2.57 -16.72 1.94
C LYS A 41 1.83 -15.91 0.89
N ILE A 42 2.49 -14.87 0.38
CA ILE A 42 2.01 -14.14 -0.80
C ILE A 42 2.72 -14.75 -2.01
N SER A 43 1.94 -15.37 -2.88
CA SER A 43 2.33 -16.02 -4.11
C SER A 43 1.71 -15.31 -5.32
N MET A 44 2.02 -15.80 -6.52
CA MET A 44 1.43 -15.28 -7.77
C MET A 44 -0.07 -15.57 -7.92
N PHE A 45 -0.63 -16.49 -7.13
CA PHE A 45 -2.04 -16.87 -7.17
C PHE A 45 -2.88 -16.09 -6.15
N ASP A 46 -2.21 -15.37 -5.25
CA ASP A 46 -2.86 -14.59 -4.21
C ASP A 46 -3.17 -13.18 -4.71
N TYR A 47 -4.23 -12.60 -4.16
CA TYR A 47 -4.67 -11.29 -4.57
C TYR A 47 -5.14 -10.47 -3.37
N PRO A 48 -4.96 -9.13 -3.41
CA PRO A 48 -5.37 -8.27 -2.31
C PRO A 48 -6.89 -8.25 -2.15
N LEU A 49 -7.37 -8.20 -0.91
CA LEU A 49 -8.79 -8.15 -0.58
C LEU A 49 -9.22 -6.74 -0.16
N GLY A 50 -9.80 -5.99 -1.09
CA GLY A 50 -10.39 -4.68 -0.82
C GLY A 50 -11.81 -4.74 -0.26
N GLY A 51 -12.16 -3.81 0.62
CA GLY A 51 -13.49 -3.75 1.25
C GLY A 51 -13.69 -4.70 2.43
N ILE A 52 -12.66 -5.41 2.88
CA ILE A 52 -12.70 -6.28 4.05
C ILE A 52 -12.55 -5.45 5.32
N ARG A 53 -13.32 -5.79 6.35
CA ARG A 53 -13.20 -5.20 7.69
C ARG A 53 -12.08 -5.87 8.48
N VAL A 54 -11.28 -5.06 9.14
CA VAL A 54 -10.24 -5.50 10.09
C VAL A 54 -10.46 -4.78 11.41
N ALA A 55 -10.13 -5.45 12.50
CA ALA A 55 -10.17 -4.85 13.84
C ALA A 55 -8.77 -4.83 14.43
N LEU A 56 -8.34 -3.65 14.86
CA LEU A 56 -7.23 -3.49 15.78
C LEU A 56 -7.79 -3.52 17.20
N SER A 57 -7.27 -4.43 18.02
CA SER A 57 -7.64 -4.58 19.42
C SER A 57 -6.41 -4.58 20.30
N CYS A 58 -6.43 -3.81 21.37
CA CYS A 58 -5.37 -3.75 22.36
C CYS A 58 -5.88 -4.32 23.69
N THR A 59 -5.01 -5.08 24.35
CA THR A 59 -5.25 -5.60 25.69
C THR A 59 -4.20 -5.07 26.65
N ASP A 60 -4.58 -4.83 27.90
CA ASP A 60 -3.61 -4.58 28.96
C ASP A 60 -2.81 -5.85 29.33
N ARG A 61 -1.93 -5.73 30.32
CA ARG A 61 -1.12 -6.85 30.82
C ARG A 61 -1.95 -7.97 31.44
N ASP A 62 -3.18 -7.68 31.86
CA ASP A 62 -4.12 -8.63 32.45
C ASP A 62 -5.06 -9.26 31.39
N GLY A 63 -4.86 -8.91 30.11
CA GLY A 63 -5.67 -9.41 28.99
C GLY A 63 -7.02 -8.70 28.82
N ARG A 64 -7.28 -7.61 29.55
CA ARG A 64 -8.52 -6.83 29.41
C ARG A 64 -8.41 -5.90 28.22
N ALA A 65 -9.48 -5.82 27.43
CA ALA A 65 -9.55 -4.93 26.27
C ALA A 65 -9.47 -3.45 26.71
N THR A 66 -8.47 -2.73 26.22
CA THR A 66 -8.26 -1.30 26.49
C THR A 66 -8.68 -0.41 25.33
N MET A 67 -8.61 -0.94 24.11
CA MET A 67 -8.94 -0.21 22.89
C MET A 67 -9.39 -1.18 21.80
N SER A 68 -10.38 -0.77 21.01
CA SER A 68 -10.68 -1.41 19.73
C SER A 68 -10.95 -0.36 18.65
N LYS A 69 -10.54 -0.65 17.41
CA LYS A 69 -10.81 0.20 16.25
C LYS A 69 -11.02 -0.65 15.02
N GLU A 70 -12.14 -0.43 14.34
CA GLU A 70 -12.44 -1.09 13.07
C GLU A 70 -11.94 -0.24 11.90
N MET A 71 -11.40 -0.90 10.89
CA MET A 71 -10.97 -0.32 9.63
C MET A 71 -11.47 -1.16 8.46
N THR A 72 -11.48 -0.56 7.28
CA THR A 72 -11.79 -1.26 6.02
C THR A 72 -10.61 -1.13 5.08
N THR A 73 -10.25 -2.22 4.41
CA THR A 73 -9.21 -2.20 3.38
C THR A 73 -9.66 -1.38 2.18
N ASN A 74 -8.74 -0.63 1.59
CA ASN A 74 -8.91 0.03 0.30
C ASN A 74 -9.01 -1.00 -0.84
N LEU A 75 -9.22 -0.55 -2.07
CA LEU A 75 -9.32 -1.43 -3.26
C LEU A 75 -8.16 -2.44 -3.39
N LEU A 76 -7.01 -2.12 -2.84
CA LEU A 76 -5.77 -2.88 -3.00
C LEU A 76 -5.40 -3.66 -1.74
N GLY A 77 -6.37 -3.90 -0.87
CA GLY A 77 -6.20 -4.70 0.33
C GLY A 77 -5.42 -4.02 1.43
N TRP A 78 -5.05 -2.74 1.29
CA TRP A 78 -4.31 -1.98 2.30
C TRP A 78 -5.25 -1.27 3.25
N TYR A 79 -4.91 -1.28 4.53
CA TYR A 79 -5.56 -0.46 5.53
C TYR A 79 -4.52 0.40 6.24
N THR A 80 -4.96 1.57 6.66
CA THR A 80 -4.14 2.47 7.46
C THR A 80 -5.01 3.16 8.49
N VAL A 81 -4.52 3.22 9.71
CA VAL A 81 -5.17 3.93 10.80
C VAL A 81 -4.18 4.86 11.47
N MET A 82 -4.62 6.08 11.70
CA MET A 82 -3.89 7.10 12.44
C MET A 82 -4.48 7.24 13.84
N PHE A 83 -3.59 7.35 14.81
CA PHE A 83 -3.88 7.69 16.19
C PHE A 83 -3.25 9.04 16.50
N GLU A 84 -4.02 9.87 17.18
CA GLU A 84 -3.53 11.12 17.75
C GLU A 84 -2.76 10.81 19.03
N GLY A 85 -1.63 11.48 19.22
CA GLY A 85 -0.66 11.18 20.27
C GLY A 85 0.29 10.03 19.94
N THR A 86 1.10 9.67 20.93
CA THR A 86 1.93 8.45 20.94
C THR A 86 1.30 7.42 21.90
N PRO A 87 0.17 6.79 21.53
CA PRO A 87 -0.44 5.79 22.39
C PRO A 87 0.51 4.60 22.61
N ASP A 88 0.44 3.99 23.78
CA ASP A 88 1.08 2.69 23.99
C ASP A 88 0.31 1.64 23.19
N LEU A 89 0.91 1.17 22.10
CA LEU A 89 0.36 0.14 21.23
C LEU A 89 0.93 -1.26 21.54
N THR A 90 1.61 -1.40 22.69
CA THR A 90 2.10 -2.69 23.17
C THR A 90 0.91 -3.60 23.49
N GLY A 91 0.93 -4.84 22.99
CA GLY A 91 -0.18 -5.79 23.18
C GLY A 91 -1.35 -5.58 22.24
N CYS A 92 -1.25 -4.65 21.27
CA CYS A 92 -2.23 -4.55 20.20
C CYS A 92 -2.02 -5.64 19.14
N GLN A 93 -3.12 -6.15 18.60
CA GLN A 93 -3.15 -7.06 17.47
C GLN A 93 -4.19 -6.60 16.45
N VAL A 94 -3.96 -6.91 15.18
CA VAL A 94 -4.94 -6.72 14.11
C VAL A 94 -5.40 -8.07 13.59
N GLN A 95 -6.71 -8.22 13.44
CA GLN A 95 -7.34 -9.41 12.90
C GLN A 95 -8.37 -9.07 11.84
N VAL A 96 -8.62 -10.00 10.93
CA VAL A 96 -9.70 -9.86 9.95
C VAL A 96 -11.03 -10.15 10.64
N LEU A 97 -12.03 -9.29 10.41
CA LEU A 97 -13.39 -9.55 10.88
C LEU A 97 -14.13 -10.45 9.89
N ALA A 98 -15.07 -11.23 10.40
CA ALA A 98 -15.82 -12.16 9.57
C ALA A 98 -16.51 -11.45 8.38
N GLY A 99 -16.34 -12.01 7.19
CA GLY A 99 -16.91 -11.47 5.95
C GLY A 99 -16.54 -12.30 4.72
N GLN A 100 -17.20 -12.07 3.59
CA GLN A 100 -16.91 -12.76 2.33
C GLN A 100 -16.77 -11.74 1.21
N VAL A 101 -15.59 -11.73 0.57
CA VAL A 101 -15.29 -10.84 -0.55
C VAL A 101 -14.48 -11.61 -1.58
N GLY A 102 -14.86 -11.53 -2.86
CA GLY A 102 -14.11 -12.12 -3.96
C GLY A 102 -14.03 -13.65 -3.99
N GLY A 103 -14.85 -14.36 -3.21
CA GLY A 103 -14.79 -15.83 -3.09
C GLY A 103 -13.84 -16.32 -2.01
N CYS A 104 -13.21 -15.42 -1.26
CA CYS A 104 -12.48 -15.76 -0.04
C CYS A 104 -13.33 -15.39 1.18
N SER A 105 -13.54 -16.39 2.04
CA SER A 105 -14.22 -16.22 3.29
C SER A 105 -13.17 -15.80 4.31
N ALA A 106 -13.30 -14.58 4.82
CA ALA A 106 -12.59 -14.16 6.00
C ALA A 106 -13.28 -14.84 7.18
N ALA A 107 -12.83 -16.02 7.58
CA ALA A 107 -12.99 -16.42 8.97
C ALA A 107 -12.11 -15.50 9.83
N PRO A 108 -12.47 -15.22 11.10
CA PRO A 108 -11.56 -14.55 12.02
C PRO A 108 -10.23 -15.31 12.08
N GLY A 109 -9.21 -14.76 11.45
CA GLY A 109 -7.86 -15.31 11.45
C GLY A 109 -7.11 -14.96 12.74
N PRO A 110 -5.96 -15.60 13.01
CA PRO A 110 -5.15 -15.24 14.16
C PRO A 110 -4.73 -13.77 14.08
N GLY A 111 -4.86 -13.05 15.19
CA GLY A 111 -4.40 -11.67 15.31
C GLY A 111 -2.89 -11.57 15.05
N ARG A 112 -2.47 -10.53 14.33
CA ARG A 112 -1.07 -10.18 14.12
C ARG A 112 -0.67 -8.99 14.95
N SER A 113 0.43 -9.10 15.66
CA SER A 113 1.00 -8.02 16.45
C SER A 113 1.52 -6.89 15.55
N LEU A 114 1.54 -5.68 16.12
CA LEU A 114 2.11 -4.50 15.47
C LEU A 114 3.63 -4.50 15.64
N ASN A 115 4.36 -4.38 14.52
CA ASN A 115 5.82 -4.24 14.52
C ASN A 115 6.20 -2.77 14.35
N LEU A 116 6.87 -2.18 15.34
CA LEU A 116 7.41 -0.83 15.21
C LEU A 116 8.49 -0.80 14.13
N SER A 117 8.27 -0.02 13.08
CA SER A 117 9.23 0.12 11.98
C SER A 117 10.09 1.37 12.10
N THR A 118 9.49 2.49 12.48
CA THR A 118 10.24 3.73 12.69
C THR A 118 9.62 4.53 13.82
N GLN A 119 10.48 5.19 14.60
CA GLN A 119 10.08 6.07 15.67
C GLN A 119 10.94 7.32 15.61
N PHE A 120 10.26 8.46 15.50
CA PHE A 120 10.80 9.79 15.69
C PHE A 120 10.13 10.40 16.91
N TRP A 121 10.66 11.52 17.40
CA TRP A 121 10.20 12.18 18.63
C TRP A 121 8.67 12.36 18.71
N ASP A 122 8.03 12.79 17.61
CA ASP A 122 6.57 13.01 17.56
C ASP A 122 5.86 12.09 16.54
N PHE A 123 6.50 11.00 16.11
CA PHE A 123 5.86 10.12 15.13
C PHE A 123 6.35 8.68 15.20
N SER A 124 5.42 7.74 15.29
CA SER A 124 5.71 6.31 15.26
C SER A 124 4.96 5.62 14.14
N THR A 125 5.64 4.80 13.35
CA THR A 125 5.02 3.94 12.33
C THR A 125 5.14 2.48 12.72
N TYR A 126 4.00 1.80 12.72
CA TYR A 126 3.89 0.37 12.92
C TYR A 126 3.42 -0.30 11.64
N PHE A 127 4.02 -1.43 11.33
CA PHE A 127 3.58 -2.33 10.28
C PHE A 127 3.00 -3.59 10.89
N VAL A 128 1.93 -4.06 10.27
CA VAL A 128 1.37 -5.37 10.54
C VAL A 128 1.72 -6.25 9.37
N GLU A 129 2.22 -7.46 9.65
CA GLU A 129 2.37 -8.48 8.62
C GLU A 129 1.03 -8.73 7.91
N SER A 130 1.09 -9.17 6.66
CA SER A 130 -0.12 -9.42 5.88
C SER A 130 -1.05 -10.40 6.59
N LEU A 131 -2.32 -10.00 6.67
CA LEU A 131 -3.39 -10.87 7.12
C LEU A 131 -3.88 -11.69 5.93
N PHE A 132 -4.28 -12.93 6.19
CA PHE A 132 -4.73 -13.86 5.17
C PHE A 132 -6.16 -14.30 5.43
N SER A 133 -6.96 -14.31 4.37
CA SER A 133 -8.23 -15.02 4.26
C SER A 133 -8.07 -16.09 3.20
N SER A 134 -8.87 -17.14 3.25
CA SER A 134 -8.75 -18.25 2.31
C SER A 134 -10.10 -18.59 1.67
N PRO A 135 -10.12 -19.15 0.46
CA PRO A 135 -11.35 -19.68 -0.12
C PRO A 135 -11.84 -20.89 0.67
N ASP A 136 -13.14 -21.16 0.69
CA ASP A 136 -13.71 -22.33 1.39
C ASP A 136 -13.22 -23.66 0.80
N LYS A 137 -12.98 -23.68 -0.51
CA LYS A 137 -12.47 -24.84 -1.25
C LYS A 137 -11.13 -24.50 -1.89
N LEU A 138 -10.13 -25.34 -1.64
CA LEU A 138 -8.82 -25.24 -2.28
C LEU A 138 -8.93 -25.59 -3.77
N PRO A 139 -8.36 -24.77 -4.65
CA PRO A 139 -8.22 -25.12 -6.06
C PRO A 139 -7.35 -26.37 -6.25
N SER A 140 -7.64 -27.14 -7.29
CA SER A 140 -6.90 -28.36 -7.61
C SER A 140 -5.40 -28.11 -7.87
N PHE A 141 -5.04 -26.95 -8.40
CA PHE A 141 -3.64 -26.59 -8.67
C PHE A 141 -2.80 -26.30 -7.43
N CYS A 142 -3.42 -26.07 -6.27
CA CYS A 142 -2.68 -25.94 -5.01
C CYS A 142 -2.14 -27.29 -4.51
N GLN A 143 -2.53 -28.41 -5.13
CA GLN A 143 -1.99 -29.74 -4.84
C GLN A 143 -0.63 -29.93 -5.51
N GLN A 144 0.41 -29.29 -4.98
CA GLN A 144 1.78 -29.62 -5.42
C GLN A 144 2.81 -29.45 -4.32
N SER A 145 2.79 -30.41 -3.39
CA SER A 145 3.98 -30.90 -2.70
C SER A 145 3.64 -32.15 -1.88
N SER A 146 3.51 -33.28 -2.56
CA SER A 146 3.80 -34.57 -1.93
C SER A 146 5.07 -35.11 -2.60
N PRO A 147 6.12 -35.50 -1.86
CA PRO A 147 7.33 -36.07 -2.46
C PRO A 147 6.99 -37.47 -2.94
N ASN A 148 6.47 -37.59 -4.16
CA ASN A 148 6.32 -38.91 -4.76
C ASN A 148 7.68 -39.36 -5.32
N PRO A 149 8.10 -40.62 -5.11
CA PRO A 149 9.37 -41.11 -5.64
C PRO A 149 9.32 -41.11 -7.18
N SER A 150 10.41 -40.68 -7.80
CA SER A 150 10.58 -40.66 -9.25
C SER A 150 10.18 -41.99 -9.90
N PRO A 151 9.38 -42.02 -10.97
CA PRO A 151 9.16 -43.23 -11.73
C PRO A 151 10.43 -43.65 -12.51
N PRO A 152 10.62 -44.95 -12.81
CA PRO A 152 11.78 -45.43 -13.53
C PRO A 152 11.87 -44.85 -14.93
N VAL A 153 13.07 -44.47 -15.35
CA VAL A 153 13.37 -43.96 -16.68
C VAL A 153 13.20 -45.08 -17.71
N THR A 154 12.17 -44.99 -18.55
CA THR A 154 12.03 -45.83 -19.75
C THR A 154 12.87 -45.23 -20.89
N PRO A 155 13.56 -46.02 -21.73
CA PRO A 155 14.35 -45.48 -22.83
C PRO A 155 13.46 -44.82 -23.91
N LEU A 156 13.86 -43.64 -24.37
CA LEU A 156 13.17 -42.88 -25.41
C LEU A 156 13.36 -43.55 -26.80
N PRO A 157 12.32 -43.65 -27.64
CA PRO A 157 12.46 -44.07 -29.03
C PRO A 157 13.19 -43.00 -29.90
N PRO A 158 13.75 -43.39 -31.06
CA PRO A 158 14.61 -42.52 -31.86
C PRO A 158 13.86 -41.32 -32.47
N PRO A 159 14.57 -40.21 -32.75
CA PRO A 159 13.95 -38.95 -33.15
C PRO A 159 13.41 -39.03 -34.58
N VAL A 160 12.12 -38.72 -34.72
CA VAL A 160 11.46 -38.50 -36.01
C VAL A 160 11.92 -37.13 -36.56
N LYS A 161 12.43 -37.12 -37.79
CA LYS A 161 12.80 -35.87 -38.49
C LYS A 161 11.54 -35.13 -38.91
N PHE A 162 11.28 -33.98 -38.30
CA PHE A 162 10.23 -33.05 -38.72
C PHE A 162 10.75 -32.07 -39.80
N PRO A 163 9.90 -31.64 -40.75
CA PRO A 163 10.25 -30.59 -41.71
C PRO A 163 10.51 -29.23 -41.02
N PRO A 164 11.22 -28.29 -41.66
CA PRO A 164 11.60 -27.02 -41.04
C PRO A 164 10.38 -26.21 -40.64
N VAL A 165 10.25 -25.99 -39.33
CA VAL A 165 9.22 -25.15 -38.72
C VAL A 165 9.48 -23.70 -39.10
N LEU A 166 8.49 -23.06 -39.72
CA LEU A 166 8.47 -21.60 -39.93
C LEU A 166 8.71 -20.89 -38.59
N PRO A 167 9.49 -19.79 -38.55
CA PRO A 167 9.72 -19.06 -37.30
C PRO A 167 8.36 -18.62 -36.71
N PRO A 168 8.12 -18.84 -35.42
CA PRO A 168 6.87 -18.43 -34.80
C PRO A 168 6.71 -16.91 -34.91
N PRO A 169 5.47 -16.41 -35.10
CA PRO A 169 5.21 -14.98 -35.02
C PRO A 169 5.69 -14.46 -33.66
N ASN A 170 6.42 -13.34 -33.67
CA ASN A 170 6.94 -12.71 -32.45
C ASN A 170 5.87 -12.67 -31.35
N PRO A 171 6.16 -13.13 -30.12
CA PRO A 171 5.23 -13.00 -29.02
C PRO A 171 4.91 -11.51 -28.78
N PRO A 172 3.68 -11.17 -28.35
CA PRO A 172 3.36 -9.80 -27.97
C PRO A 172 4.36 -9.33 -26.92
N ALA A 173 5.03 -8.20 -27.16
CA ALA A 173 6.01 -7.66 -26.25
C ALA A 173 5.36 -7.49 -24.87
N PHE A 174 5.92 -8.15 -23.86
CA PHE A 174 5.54 -7.92 -22.47
C PHE A 174 6.07 -6.55 -22.04
N HIS A 175 5.41 -5.48 -22.48
CA HIS A 175 5.77 -4.07 -22.19
C HIS A 175 5.94 -3.80 -20.68
N PHE A 176 5.27 -4.59 -19.85
CA PHE A 176 5.37 -4.54 -18.38
C PHE A 176 6.77 -4.81 -17.81
N LEU A 177 7.61 -5.56 -18.54
CA LEU A 177 8.98 -5.86 -18.14
C LEU A 177 9.96 -4.74 -18.51
N GLU A 178 9.55 -3.79 -19.35
CA GLU A 178 10.40 -2.70 -19.81
C GLU A 178 10.36 -1.53 -18.82
N ALA A 179 11.51 -0.91 -18.55
CA ALA A 179 11.55 0.29 -17.73
C ALA A 179 10.81 1.45 -18.42
N SER A 180 9.76 1.95 -17.77
CA SER A 180 8.93 3.08 -18.19
C SER A 180 8.66 3.97 -16.99
N ALA A 181 8.73 5.29 -17.19
CA ALA A 181 8.36 6.28 -16.19
C ALA A 181 7.69 7.47 -16.88
N CYS A 182 6.43 7.69 -16.54
CA CYS A 182 5.60 8.69 -17.20
C CYS A 182 5.14 9.76 -16.20
N PRO A 183 5.36 11.05 -16.51
CA PRO A 183 4.85 12.14 -15.68
C PRO A 183 3.33 12.20 -15.76
N TYR A 184 2.70 12.80 -14.74
CA TYR A 184 1.24 12.92 -14.64
C TYR A 184 0.58 13.50 -15.90
N SER A 185 1.28 14.40 -16.61
CA SER A 185 0.78 15.03 -17.84
C SER A 185 0.56 14.05 -18.98
N ILE A 186 1.33 12.96 -19.04
CA ILE A 186 1.12 11.91 -20.03
C ILE A 186 -0.10 11.07 -19.67
N TRP A 187 -0.25 10.70 -18.41
CA TRP A 187 -1.38 9.91 -17.91
C TRP A 187 -2.75 10.58 -18.10
N MET A 188 -2.78 11.92 -18.18
CA MET A 188 -3.99 12.68 -18.45
C MET A 188 -4.43 12.67 -19.92
N LYS A 189 -3.57 12.24 -20.86
CA LYS A 189 -3.91 12.28 -22.27
C LYS A 189 -4.88 11.15 -22.63
N PRO A 190 -5.97 11.44 -23.39
CA PRO A 190 -6.93 10.42 -23.80
C PRO A 190 -6.30 9.27 -24.59
N GLU A 191 -5.28 9.58 -25.40
CA GLU A 191 -4.56 8.61 -26.24
C GLU A 191 -3.86 7.50 -25.44
N TYR A 192 -3.68 7.65 -24.13
CA TYR A 192 -3.05 6.63 -23.27
C TYR A 192 -4.02 6.01 -22.25
N LYS A 193 -5.34 6.25 -22.40
CA LYS A 193 -6.35 5.80 -21.43
C LYS A 193 -6.40 4.28 -21.22
N CYS A 194 -6.08 3.47 -22.23
CA CYS A 194 -6.03 2.00 -22.13
C CYS A 194 -4.96 1.47 -21.17
N HIS A 195 -3.97 2.28 -20.80
CA HIS A 195 -2.95 1.88 -19.82
C HIS A 195 -3.43 2.02 -18.37
N TRP A 196 -4.61 2.59 -18.15
CA TRP A 196 -5.32 2.56 -16.88
C TRP A 196 -5.91 1.15 -16.66
N LYS A 197 -5.09 0.24 -16.15
CA LYS A 197 -5.43 -1.19 -15.98
C LYS A 197 -6.26 -1.44 -14.72
N LEU A 198 -5.61 -1.39 -13.56
CA LEU A 198 -6.22 -1.79 -12.27
C LEU A 198 -7.12 -0.71 -11.68
N VAL A 199 -6.86 0.55 -12.02
CA VAL A 199 -7.65 1.71 -11.63
C VAL A 199 -8.11 2.45 -12.88
N ASN A 200 -9.20 3.19 -12.79
CA ASN A 200 -9.70 4.04 -13.89
C ASN A 200 -9.83 5.50 -13.45
N PRO A 201 -9.93 6.46 -14.40
CA PRO A 201 -9.95 7.89 -14.08
C PRO A 201 -11.11 8.34 -13.17
N ASP A 202 -12.23 7.63 -13.18
CA ASP A 202 -13.45 8.00 -12.44
C ASP A 202 -13.49 7.38 -11.04
N MET A 203 -12.60 6.43 -10.74
CA MET A 203 -12.46 5.86 -9.40
C MET A 203 -12.15 6.95 -8.38
N LYS A 204 -12.69 6.77 -7.18
CA LYS A 204 -12.53 7.71 -6.08
C LYS A 204 -11.17 7.56 -5.40
N VAL A 205 -10.54 8.69 -5.10
CA VAL A 205 -9.29 8.77 -4.34
C VAL A 205 -9.43 8.06 -2.99
N ALA A 206 -10.56 8.23 -2.31
CA ALA A 206 -10.86 7.54 -1.05
C ALA A 206 -10.87 6.01 -1.18
N LEU A 207 -11.39 5.48 -2.29
CA LEU A 207 -11.43 4.04 -2.56
C LEU A 207 -10.03 3.47 -2.83
N VAL A 208 -9.18 4.23 -3.53
CA VAL A 208 -7.86 3.78 -3.97
C VAL A 208 -6.80 3.99 -2.88
N PHE A 209 -6.72 5.19 -2.31
CA PHE A 209 -5.70 5.54 -1.30
C PHE A 209 -6.16 5.33 0.16
N GLY A 210 -7.45 5.05 0.36
CA GLY A 210 -8.00 4.69 1.67
C GLY A 210 -8.39 5.88 2.55
N LEU A 211 -8.61 5.59 3.83
CA LEU A 211 -9.25 6.50 4.78
C LEU A 211 -8.45 7.79 5.05
N ALA A 212 -7.13 7.72 5.10
CA ALA A 212 -6.31 8.92 5.32
C ALA A 212 -6.47 9.91 4.16
N ALA A 213 -6.49 9.42 2.92
CA ALA A 213 -6.80 10.23 1.75
C ALA A 213 -8.24 10.74 1.77
N ALA A 214 -9.21 9.91 2.16
CA ALA A 214 -10.61 10.33 2.27
C ALA A 214 -10.79 11.50 3.26
N ARG A 215 -10.10 11.45 4.40
CA ARG A 215 -10.12 12.54 5.39
C ARG A 215 -9.50 13.83 4.86
N LYS A 216 -8.45 13.73 4.04
CA LYS A 216 -7.75 14.92 3.53
C LYS A 216 -8.41 15.54 2.29
N TYR A 217 -8.90 14.70 1.37
CA TYR A 217 -9.35 15.12 0.04
C TYR A 217 -10.86 14.97 -0.18
N GLY A 218 -11.58 14.44 0.80
CA GLY A 218 -12.99 14.06 0.67
C GLY A 218 -13.18 12.71 -0.01
N THR A 219 -14.43 12.25 -0.05
CA THR A 219 -14.82 10.95 -0.61
C THR A 219 -15.11 10.99 -2.11
N ASP A 220 -15.41 12.17 -2.65
CA ASP A 220 -15.94 12.31 -4.01
C ASP A 220 -14.87 12.61 -5.07
N MET A 221 -13.65 12.98 -4.65
CA MET A 221 -12.56 13.30 -5.56
C MET A 221 -12.17 12.09 -6.41
N THR A 222 -12.06 12.26 -7.73
CA THR A 222 -11.66 11.21 -8.67
C THR A 222 -10.15 11.19 -8.93
N LEU A 223 -9.63 10.07 -9.45
CA LEU A 223 -8.23 9.99 -9.87
C LEU A 223 -7.89 10.95 -11.02
N SER A 224 -8.84 11.22 -11.92
CA SER A 224 -8.68 12.24 -12.96
C SER A 224 -8.51 13.65 -12.36
N GLN A 225 -9.34 14.00 -11.38
CA GLN A 225 -9.23 15.28 -10.66
C GLN A 225 -7.93 15.37 -9.86
N ALA A 226 -7.50 14.27 -9.23
CA ALA A 226 -6.21 14.17 -8.55
C ALA A 226 -5.04 14.54 -9.46
N LEU A 227 -5.02 14.05 -10.71
CA LEU A 227 -3.95 14.37 -11.67
C LEU A 227 -3.90 15.85 -12.08
N GLN A 228 -5.01 16.57 -11.93
CA GLN A 228 -5.11 18.00 -12.25
C GLN A 228 -4.67 18.91 -11.10
N GLY A 229 -4.42 18.37 -9.90
CA GLY A 229 -4.06 19.16 -8.73
C GLY A 229 -2.81 20.02 -8.96
N ARG A 230 -2.86 21.33 -8.72
CA ARG A 230 -1.73 22.27 -8.88
C ARG A 230 -1.66 23.24 -7.70
N GLY A 231 -0.51 23.89 -7.52
CA GLY A 231 -0.34 25.07 -6.66
C GLY A 231 -0.33 24.83 -5.16
N GLU A 232 -0.68 23.64 -4.67
CA GLU A 232 -0.76 23.31 -3.24
C GLU A 232 0.02 22.03 -2.92
N ALA A 233 0.63 21.96 -1.73
CA ALA A 233 1.45 20.83 -1.30
C ALA A 233 0.71 19.49 -1.36
N PHE A 234 -0.49 19.43 -0.76
CA PHE A 234 -1.31 18.22 -0.71
C PHE A 234 -1.84 17.82 -2.10
N ARG A 235 -2.30 18.77 -2.91
CA ARG A 235 -2.71 18.49 -4.30
C ARG A 235 -1.54 17.97 -5.14
N THR A 236 -0.35 18.50 -4.91
CA THR A 236 0.88 18.04 -5.58
C THR A 236 1.24 16.62 -5.14
N LEU A 237 1.18 16.31 -3.84
CA LEU A 237 1.38 14.95 -3.34
C LEU A 237 0.41 13.97 -4.01
N LEU A 238 -0.88 14.30 -4.02
CA LEU A 238 -1.91 13.43 -4.59
C LEU A 238 -1.72 13.21 -6.10
N ARG A 239 -1.40 14.27 -6.86
CA ARG A 239 -1.11 14.16 -8.29
C ARG A 239 0.08 13.23 -8.55
N GLU A 240 1.20 13.47 -7.88
CA GLU A 240 2.44 12.72 -8.13
C GLU A 240 2.34 11.29 -7.62
N ALA A 241 1.63 11.04 -6.50
CA ALA A 241 1.32 9.70 -6.02
C ALA A 241 0.39 8.94 -6.98
N THR A 242 -0.61 9.61 -7.56
CA THR A 242 -1.50 9.00 -8.57
C THR A 242 -0.71 8.59 -9.81
N ALA A 243 0.19 9.44 -10.31
CA ALA A 243 1.07 9.10 -11.42
C ALA A 243 2.05 7.97 -11.07
N ALA A 244 2.62 7.98 -9.86
CA ALA A 244 3.52 6.92 -9.38
C ALA A 244 2.80 5.57 -9.27
N LEU A 245 1.54 5.57 -8.83
CA LEU A 245 0.70 4.39 -8.79
C LEU A 245 0.48 3.81 -10.19
N LEU A 246 0.12 4.65 -11.16
CA LEU A 246 -0.08 4.22 -12.55
C LEU A 246 1.22 3.64 -13.15
N ASN A 247 2.36 4.31 -12.93
CA ASN A 247 3.67 3.81 -13.35
C ASN A 247 4.00 2.45 -12.70
N SER A 248 3.64 2.24 -11.44
CA SER A 248 3.90 0.98 -10.73
C SER A 248 3.17 -0.23 -11.35
N TYR A 249 2.04 0.00 -12.02
CA TYR A 249 1.31 -1.03 -12.76
C TYR A 249 1.69 -1.12 -14.24
N ASP A 250 2.36 -0.10 -14.75
CA ASP A 250 2.86 -0.09 -16.12
C ASP A 250 4.22 -0.78 -16.25
N SER A 251 5.08 -0.67 -15.23
CA SER A 251 6.44 -1.22 -15.27
C SER A 251 6.87 -1.79 -13.92
N ILE A 252 7.28 -3.07 -13.90
CA ILE A 252 7.89 -3.68 -12.69
C ILE A 252 9.22 -3.05 -12.30
N GLN A 253 9.88 -2.39 -13.25
CA GLN A 253 11.15 -1.71 -13.03
C GLN A 253 10.96 -0.29 -12.48
N PHE A 254 9.70 0.18 -12.37
CA PHE A 254 9.43 1.45 -11.72
C PHE A 254 9.82 1.34 -10.22
N PRO A 255 10.58 2.32 -9.67
CA PRO A 255 11.20 2.22 -8.35
C PRO A 255 10.22 2.15 -7.17
N TYR A 256 8.94 2.43 -7.40
CA TYR A 256 7.90 2.34 -6.38
C TYR A 256 6.87 1.30 -6.79
N HIS A 257 6.85 0.16 -6.11
CA HIS A 257 5.70 -0.74 -6.20
C HIS A 257 4.46 -0.08 -5.61
N ALA A 258 3.27 -0.46 -6.10
CA ALA A 258 1.99 0.14 -5.71
C ALA A 258 1.83 0.28 -4.18
N GLY A 259 2.09 -0.80 -3.42
CA GLY A 259 2.03 -0.79 -1.95
C GLY A 259 2.89 0.29 -1.29
N ARG A 260 4.09 0.53 -1.82
CA ARG A 260 4.98 1.59 -1.31
C ARG A 260 4.44 2.98 -1.61
N VAL A 261 3.80 3.18 -2.77
CA VAL A 261 3.13 4.45 -3.11
C VAL A 261 2.04 4.77 -2.07
N PHE A 262 1.17 3.79 -1.77
CA PHE A 262 0.10 3.96 -0.76
C PHE A 262 0.66 4.33 0.61
N LEU A 263 1.61 3.53 1.06
CA LEU A 263 2.23 3.69 2.35
C LEU A 263 2.88 5.08 2.49
N GLU A 264 3.75 5.46 1.55
CA GLU A 264 4.48 6.72 1.65
C GLU A 264 3.55 7.93 1.52
N MET A 265 2.49 7.83 0.70
CA MET A 265 1.47 8.88 0.63
C MET A 265 0.72 9.02 1.96
N ASN A 266 0.24 7.92 2.54
CA ASN A 266 -0.52 7.96 3.79
C ASN A 266 0.36 8.37 4.98
N LEU A 267 1.64 7.99 4.99
CA LEU A 267 2.65 8.50 5.92
C LEU A 267 2.82 10.02 5.79
N ALA A 268 2.93 10.51 4.56
CA ALA A 268 3.07 11.95 4.32
C ALA A 268 1.82 12.72 4.77
N LEU A 269 0.62 12.15 4.58
CA LEU A 269 -0.65 12.75 5.04
C LEU A 269 -0.79 12.81 6.56
N ALA A 270 -0.19 11.86 7.28
CA ALA A 270 -0.16 11.84 8.74
C ALA A 270 0.92 12.77 9.34
N GLY A 271 1.81 13.28 8.49
CA GLY A 271 2.95 14.08 8.86
C GLY A 271 2.78 15.58 8.66
N SER A 272 3.91 16.29 8.69
CA SER A 272 4.00 17.73 8.42
C SER A 272 3.90 18.06 6.93
N GLU A 273 3.56 19.30 6.60
CA GLU A 273 3.55 19.78 5.21
C GLU A 273 4.93 19.64 4.53
N ARG A 274 6.02 19.72 5.31
CA ARG A 274 7.37 19.45 4.80
C ARG A 274 7.51 17.99 4.33
N GLN A 275 6.95 17.03 5.05
CA GLN A 275 6.94 15.61 4.64
C GLN A 275 6.04 15.40 3.41
N VAL A 276 4.91 16.09 3.32
CA VAL A 276 4.03 16.11 2.13
C VAL A 276 4.81 16.55 0.89
N LEU A 277 5.49 17.70 0.95
CA LEU A 277 6.28 18.22 -0.16
C LEU A 277 7.46 17.30 -0.50
N HIS A 278 8.18 16.82 0.51
CA HIS A 278 9.32 15.93 0.30
C HIS A 278 8.91 14.62 -0.40
N THR A 279 7.80 14.01 0.02
CA THR A 279 7.25 12.80 -0.61
C THR A 279 6.74 13.09 -2.02
N ALA A 280 6.03 14.21 -2.22
CA ALA A 280 5.59 14.63 -3.56
C ALA A 280 6.77 14.78 -4.53
N LEU A 281 7.87 15.41 -4.10
CA LEU A 281 9.08 15.57 -4.91
C LEU A 281 9.76 14.24 -5.23
N ARG A 282 9.76 13.27 -4.30
CA ARG A 282 10.29 11.93 -4.55
C ARG A 282 9.49 11.18 -5.61
N PHE A 283 8.16 11.20 -5.52
CA PHE A 283 7.29 10.63 -6.56
C PHE A 283 7.46 11.35 -7.90
N MET A 284 7.50 12.68 -7.90
CA MET A 284 7.72 13.46 -9.10
C MET A 284 9.03 13.04 -9.78
N ARG A 285 10.15 13.00 -9.06
CA ARG A 285 11.44 12.56 -9.62
C ARG A 285 11.36 11.17 -10.22
N ALA A 286 10.68 10.23 -9.56
CA ALA A 286 10.50 8.88 -10.09
C ALA A 286 9.65 8.85 -11.36
N ASN A 287 8.54 9.61 -11.39
CA ASN A 287 7.67 9.75 -12.56
C ASN A 287 8.40 10.35 -13.76
N PHE A 288 9.44 11.16 -13.53
CA PHE A 288 10.34 11.71 -14.55
C PHE A 288 11.59 10.84 -14.80
N GLY A 289 11.64 9.61 -14.31
CA GLY A 289 12.71 8.65 -14.58
C GLY A 289 13.98 8.82 -13.73
N ASN A 290 13.90 9.51 -12.58
CA ASN A 290 14.97 9.70 -11.59
C ASN A 290 16.30 10.24 -12.14
N GLY A 291 16.30 10.92 -13.29
CA GLY A 291 17.53 11.37 -13.96
C GLY A 291 18.39 10.23 -14.53
N ARG A 292 17.93 8.97 -14.48
CA ARG A 292 18.63 7.78 -15.01
C ARG A 292 18.35 7.52 -16.50
N GLY A 293 17.77 8.49 -17.21
CA GLY A 293 17.43 8.37 -18.63
C GLY A 293 16.22 7.47 -18.94
N VAL A 294 15.50 6.95 -17.94
CA VAL A 294 14.25 6.21 -18.15
C VAL A 294 13.19 7.19 -18.68
N ARG A 295 12.66 6.91 -19.86
CA ARG A 295 11.62 7.74 -20.51
C ARG A 295 10.27 7.04 -20.41
N CYS A 296 9.21 7.81 -20.63
CA CYS A 296 7.88 7.26 -20.78
C CYS A 296 7.78 6.42 -22.06
N LYS A 297 7.28 5.19 -21.95
CA LYS A 297 7.13 4.25 -23.07
C LYS A 297 5.68 3.85 -23.34
N LEU A 298 4.71 4.63 -22.85
CA LEU A 298 3.32 4.40 -23.20
C LEU A 298 3.11 4.56 -24.71
N ILE A 299 2.44 3.58 -25.28
CA ILE A 299 2.06 3.57 -26.69
C ILE A 299 0.61 4.04 -26.78
N ALA A 300 0.30 4.86 -27.78
CA ALA A 300 -1.07 5.32 -27.98
C ALA A 300 -2.00 4.13 -28.18
N CYS A 301 -3.15 4.17 -27.50
CA CYS A 301 -4.21 3.21 -27.64
C CYS A 301 -4.74 3.24 -29.08
N LYS A 302 -5.01 2.06 -29.62
CA LYS A 302 -5.68 1.91 -30.92
C LYS A 302 -7.18 2.07 -30.77
#